data_AF-B2ZJ01-F1
#
_entry.id   AF-B2ZJ01-F1
#
_cell.length_a   1.000
_cell.length_b   1.000
_cell.length_c   1.000
_cell.angle_alpha   90.00
_cell.angle_beta   90.00
_cell.angle_gamma   90.00
#
_symmetry.space_group_name_H-M   'P 1'
#
loop_
_entity.id
_entity.type
_entity.pdbx_description
1 polymer ?
#
loop_
_entity_poly.entity_id
_entity_poly.type
_entity_poly.pdbx_seq_one_letter_code
_entity_poly.pdbx_strand_id
1 'polypeptide(L)'
;LCAGGELFDRIIEKGHYSEHAAAVLCRQMVTVVHNCHSMGVMHRDLKPENFLLLVNKDDDFSLKAIDFGLSVFFKPGQVFTDVVGSPYYVAPEVLLKHYGPEADVWTAGVILYILLSGV
;
A
#
# COMPACT_ATOMS: atom_id res chain seq x y z
N LEU A 1 10.22 3.04 16.37
CA LEU A 1 10.97 3.65 15.27
C LEU A 1 11.05 2.63 14.12
N CYS A 2 10.66 2.99 12.91
CA CYS A 2 10.81 2.15 11.72
C CYS A 2 12.16 2.49 11.07
N ALA A 3 13.24 1.84 11.51
CA ALA A 3 14.59 2.05 10.95
C ALA A 3 15.02 0.92 9.99
N GLY A 4 14.07 0.09 9.52
CA GLY A 4 14.32 -0.97 8.55
C GLY A 4 14.37 -0.50 7.08
N GLY A 5 14.18 0.80 6.85
CA GLY A 5 14.16 1.39 5.51
C GLY A 5 12.83 1.19 4.77
N GLU A 6 12.83 1.57 3.50
CA GLU A 6 11.71 1.43 2.58
C GLU A 6 11.64 0.02 2.00
N LEU A 7 10.44 -0.39 1.61
CA LEU A 7 10.19 -1.72 1.07
C LEU A 7 11.04 -2.03 -0.17
N PHE A 8 11.15 -1.08 -1.10
CA PHE A 8 11.80 -1.28 -2.39
C PHE A 8 13.32 -1.35 -2.28
N ASP A 9 13.93 -0.53 -1.41
CA ASP A 9 15.36 -0.61 -1.15
C ASP A 9 15.75 -2.02 -0.72
N ARG A 10 14.95 -2.64 0.16
CA ARG A 10 15.18 -4.01 0.63
C ARG A 10 15.05 -5.06 -0.47
N ILE A 11 14.12 -4.87 -1.41
CA ILE A 11 13.92 -5.78 -2.55
C ILE A 11 15.11 -5.68 -3.50
N ILE A 12 15.56 -4.47 -3.80
CA ILE A 12 16.72 -4.21 -4.66
C ILE A 12 17.99 -4.82 -4.04
N GLU A 13 18.21 -4.62 -2.74
CA GLU A 13 19.37 -5.18 -2.03
C GLU A 13 19.43 -6.71 -2.05
N LYS A 14 18.28 -7.39 -2.04
CA LYS A 14 18.22 -8.87 -2.04
C LYS A 14 18.58 -9.50 -3.39
N GLY A 15 18.44 -8.76 -4.50
CA GLY A 15 18.78 -9.21 -5.86
C GLY A 15 17.86 -10.28 -6.45
N HIS A 16 17.44 -11.28 -5.67
CA HIS A 16 16.44 -12.29 -6.05
C HIS A 16 15.23 -12.21 -5.14
N TYR A 17 14.06 -11.99 -5.76
CA TYR A 17 12.77 -11.90 -5.07
C TYR A 17 11.79 -12.90 -5.67
N SER A 18 11.28 -13.84 -4.88
CA SER A 18 10.39 -14.90 -5.36
C SER A 18 8.92 -14.49 -5.25
N GLU A 19 8.05 -15.11 -6.05
CA GLU A 19 6.59 -14.95 -5.92
C GLU A 19 6.11 -15.27 -4.50
N HIS A 20 6.74 -16.25 -3.84
CA HIS A 20 6.44 -16.58 -2.45
C HIS A 20 6.71 -15.38 -1.52
N ALA A 21 7.85 -14.71 -1.69
CA ALA A 21 8.16 -13.52 -0.91
C ALA A 21 7.16 -12.39 -1.22
N ALA A 22 6.83 -12.16 -2.50
CA ALA A 22 5.83 -11.18 -2.93
C ALA A 22 4.45 -11.46 -2.32
N ALA A 23 4.03 -12.72 -2.26
CA ALA A 23 2.77 -13.12 -1.64
C ALA A 23 2.76 -12.83 -0.12
N VAL A 24 3.90 -13.01 0.57
CA VAL A 24 4.01 -12.67 1.99
C VAL A 24 3.88 -11.16 2.20
N LEU A 25 4.55 -10.33 1.40
CA LEU A 25 4.39 -8.86 1.47
C LEU A 25 2.98 -8.41 1.11
N CYS A 26 2.41 -8.96 0.03
CA CYS A 26 1.05 -8.65 -0.39
C CYS A 26 0.04 -8.93 0.72
N ARG A 27 0.18 -10.06 1.41
CA ARG A 27 -0.65 -10.38 2.58
C ARG A 27 -0.55 -9.31 3.66
N GLN A 28 0.63 -8.77 3.93
CA GLN A 28 0.83 -7.71 4.92
C GLN A 28 0.19 -6.39 4.47
N MET A 29 0.39 -5.99 3.21
CA MET A 29 -0.23 -4.79 2.64
C MET A 29 -1.77 -4.87 2.69
N VAL A 30 -2.34 -6.00 2.27
CA VAL A 30 -3.79 -6.25 2.33
C VAL A 30 -4.29 -6.26 3.77
N THR A 31 -3.51 -6.81 4.72
CA THR A 31 -3.85 -6.76 6.16
C THR A 31 -3.90 -5.32 6.67
N VAL A 32 -2.97 -4.45 6.25
CA VAL A 32 -2.99 -3.03 6.59
C VAL A 32 -4.22 -2.33 6.02
N VAL A 33 -4.54 -2.57 4.74
CA VAL A 33 -5.75 -2.04 4.08
C VAL A 33 -7.00 -2.48 4.83
N HIS A 34 -7.13 -3.78 5.12
CA HIS A 34 -8.25 -4.34 5.86
C HIS A 34 -8.41 -3.69 7.24
N ASN A 35 -7.32 -3.52 7.99
CA ASN A 35 -7.36 -2.89 9.31
C ASN A 35 -7.80 -1.42 9.19
N CYS A 36 -7.31 -0.66 8.22
CA CYS A 36 -7.76 0.71 7.99
C CYS A 36 -9.26 0.76 7.67
N HIS A 37 -9.71 -0.08 6.72
CA HIS A 37 -11.10 -0.12 6.27
C HIS A 37 -12.06 -0.56 7.37
N SER A 38 -11.68 -1.52 8.22
CA SER A 38 -12.50 -1.94 9.37
C SER A 38 -12.66 -0.86 10.43
N MET A 39 -11.71 0.09 10.51
CA MET A 39 -11.81 1.30 11.33
C MET A 39 -12.48 2.48 10.60
N GLY A 40 -12.97 2.26 9.37
CA GLY A 40 -13.61 3.29 8.55
C GLY A 40 -12.63 4.33 8.02
N VAL A 41 -11.37 3.98 7.78
CA VAL A 41 -10.32 4.86 7.23
C VAL A 41 -9.90 4.39 5.85
N MET A 42 -9.89 5.29 4.86
CA MET A 42 -9.23 5.11 3.57
C MET A 42 -7.90 5.82 3.57
N HIS A 43 -6.87 5.19 3.01
CA HIS A 43 -5.53 5.78 2.97
C HIS A 43 -5.33 6.73 1.79
N ARG A 44 -5.81 6.36 0.59
CA ARG A 44 -5.82 7.17 -0.65
C ARG A 44 -4.45 7.57 -1.24
N ASP A 45 -3.34 7.21 -0.62
CA ASP A 45 -1.97 7.42 -1.14
C ASP A 45 -1.05 6.29 -0.70
N LEU A 46 -1.52 5.04 -0.82
CA LEU A 46 -0.63 3.90 -0.66
C LEU A 46 0.40 3.90 -1.78
N LYS A 47 1.65 3.67 -1.42
CA LYS A 47 2.77 3.54 -2.34
C LYS A 47 3.90 2.85 -1.59
N PRO A 48 4.87 2.27 -2.29
CA PRO A 48 5.92 1.54 -1.60
C PRO A 48 6.74 2.36 -0.60
N GLU A 49 6.94 3.65 -0.90
CA GLU A 49 7.60 4.63 -0.02
C GLU A 49 6.83 4.82 1.30
N ASN A 50 5.51 4.61 1.27
CA ASN A 50 4.65 4.68 2.45
C ASN A 50 4.58 3.35 3.22
N PHE A 51 5.37 2.35 2.85
CA PHE A 51 5.50 1.09 3.59
C PHE A 51 6.91 0.92 4.15
N LEU A 52 7.04 1.12 5.47
CA LEU A 52 8.31 0.98 6.17
C LEU A 52 8.46 -0.39 6.82
N LEU A 53 9.68 -0.91 6.80
CA LEU A 53 10.05 -2.13 7.50
C LEU A 53 10.45 -1.84 8.95
N LEU A 54 10.07 -2.75 9.85
CA LEU A 54 10.60 -2.75 11.21
C LEU A 54 12.07 -3.19 11.21
N VAL A 55 12.84 -2.70 12.19
CA VAL A 55 14.31 -2.84 12.28
C VAL A 55 14.79 -4.30 12.38
N ASN A 56 13.89 -5.22 12.70
CA ASN A 56 14.29 -6.59 12.98
C ASN A 56 14.75 -7.27 11.68
N LYS A 57 16.07 -7.39 11.49
CA LYS A 57 16.69 -7.97 10.28
C LYS A 57 16.28 -9.42 10.04
N ASP A 58 15.73 -10.08 11.06
CA ASP A 58 15.23 -11.45 11.01
C ASP A 58 13.74 -11.54 10.63
N ASP A 59 13.02 -10.41 10.52
CA ASP A 59 11.62 -10.35 10.13
C ASP A 59 11.43 -9.34 8.98
N ASP A 60 11.81 -9.75 7.78
CA ASP A 60 11.69 -8.99 6.53
C ASP A 60 10.22 -8.69 6.12
N PHE A 61 9.23 -9.10 6.92
CA PHE A 61 7.82 -9.02 6.57
C PHE A 61 7.00 -8.16 7.55
N SER A 62 7.62 -7.62 8.59
CA SER A 62 6.98 -6.69 9.51
C SER A 62 6.88 -5.28 8.89
N LEU A 63 5.78 -5.04 8.18
CA LEU A 63 5.53 -3.85 7.37
C LEU A 63 4.51 -2.92 8.05
N LYS A 64 4.77 -1.61 8.01
CA LYS A 64 3.89 -0.57 8.55
C LYS A 64 3.58 0.48 7.49
N ALA A 65 2.31 0.79 7.30
CA ALA A 65 1.92 1.98 6.54
C ALA A 65 2.21 3.25 7.34
N ILE A 66 2.64 4.28 6.63
CA ILE A 66 2.86 5.64 7.13
C ILE A 66 2.14 6.65 6.23
N ASP A 67 2.18 7.92 6.65
CA ASP A 67 1.65 9.06 5.89
C ASP A 67 0.15 9.00 5.58
N PHE A 68 -0.64 9.24 6.63
CA PHE A 68 -2.09 9.38 6.54
C PHE A 68 -2.53 10.81 6.17
N GLY A 69 -1.63 11.63 5.58
CA GLY A 69 -1.92 13.04 5.27
C GLY A 69 -3.06 13.24 4.27
N LEU A 70 -3.29 12.25 3.40
CA LEU A 70 -4.40 12.23 2.44
C LEU A 70 -5.55 11.32 2.86
N SER A 71 -5.46 10.68 4.02
CA SER A 71 -6.46 9.72 4.49
C SER A 71 -7.77 10.39 4.90
N VAL A 72 -8.87 9.65 4.82
CA VAL A 72 -10.20 10.12 5.21
C VAL A 72 -10.97 9.05 5.97
N PHE A 73 -11.87 9.51 6.84
CA PHE A 73 -12.89 8.63 7.38
C PHE A 73 -14.03 8.45 6.36
N PHE A 74 -14.56 7.24 6.25
CA PHE A 74 -15.67 6.92 5.38
C PHE A 74 -16.74 6.10 6.09
N LYS A 75 -17.95 6.13 5.54
CA LYS A 75 -19.03 5.20 5.86
C LYS A 75 -19.28 4.26 4.68
N PRO A 76 -19.78 3.04 4.91
CA PRO A 76 -20.15 2.14 3.81
C PRO A 76 -21.08 2.84 2.81
N GLY A 77 -20.74 2.79 1.52
CA GLY A 77 -21.47 3.44 0.43
C GLY A 77 -21.17 4.93 0.22
N GLN A 78 -20.28 5.53 1.01
CA GLN A 78 -19.82 6.90 0.78
C GLN A 78 -18.94 6.99 -0.47
N VAL A 79 -19.19 8.00 -1.29
CA VAL A 79 -18.44 8.28 -2.53
C VAL A 79 -17.62 9.55 -2.35
N PHE A 80 -16.38 9.51 -2.82
CA PHE A 80 -15.46 10.65 -2.82
C PHE A 80 -15.24 11.18 -4.25
N THR A 81 -14.98 12.49 -4.34
CA THR A 81 -14.84 13.22 -5.61
C THR A 81 -13.50 13.94 -5.78
N ASP A 82 -12.64 13.90 -4.75
CA ASP A 82 -11.31 14.51 -4.81
C ASP A 82 -10.36 13.66 -5.64
N VAL A 83 -9.52 14.29 -6.46
CA VAL A 83 -8.42 13.61 -7.14
C VAL A 83 -7.19 13.70 -6.24
N VAL A 84 -6.80 12.56 -5.68
CA VAL A 84 -5.69 12.44 -4.72
C VAL A 84 -4.88 11.18 -5.03
N GLY A 85 -3.71 11.07 -4.40
CA GLY A 85 -2.81 9.93 -4.56
C GLY A 85 -1.72 10.17 -5.59
N SER A 86 -0.73 9.29 -5.55
CA SER A 86 0.46 9.36 -6.41
C SER A 86 0.16 8.82 -7.83
N PRO A 87 0.54 9.53 -8.92
CA PRO A 87 0.07 9.23 -10.29
C PRO A 87 0.30 7.81 -10.81
N TYR A 88 1.35 7.12 -10.37
CA TYR A 88 1.66 5.76 -10.81
C TYR A 88 0.79 4.69 -10.13
N TYR A 89 0.14 5.02 -9.02
CA TYR A 89 -0.56 4.08 -8.15
C TYR A 89 -2.06 4.34 -8.08
N VAL A 90 -2.50 5.53 -8.51
CA VAL A 90 -3.89 5.99 -8.39
C VAL A 90 -4.86 5.10 -9.16
N ALA A 91 -6.00 4.79 -8.53
CA ALA A 91 -7.07 4.02 -9.16
C ALA A 91 -7.83 4.85 -10.21
N PRO A 92 -8.28 4.25 -11.33
CA PRO A 92 -8.97 4.98 -12.39
C PRO A 92 -10.25 5.66 -11.89
N GLU A 93 -10.99 5.03 -10.97
CA GLU A 93 -12.19 5.60 -10.36
C GLU A 93 -11.92 6.87 -9.53
N VAL A 94 -10.70 7.05 -9.01
CA VAL A 94 -10.27 8.29 -8.35
C VAL A 94 -10.15 9.42 -9.36
N LEU A 95 -9.58 9.13 -10.54
CA LEU A 95 -9.49 10.09 -11.65
C LEU A 95 -10.88 10.46 -12.19
N LEU A 96 -11.82 9.51 -12.15
CA LEU A 96 -13.22 9.71 -12.50
C LEU A 96 -14.04 10.37 -11.37
N LYS A 97 -13.42 10.69 -10.22
CA LYS A 97 -14.05 11.37 -9.08
C LYS A 97 -15.28 10.62 -8.55
N HIS A 98 -15.27 9.30 -8.63
CA HIS A 98 -16.37 8.46 -8.16
C HIS A 98 -15.82 7.17 -7.59
N TYR A 99 -15.34 7.22 -6.34
CA TYR A 99 -14.64 6.10 -5.72
C TYR A 99 -15.01 5.93 -4.25
N GLY A 100 -14.78 4.71 -3.78
CA GLY A 100 -14.87 4.30 -2.39
C GLY A 100 -13.55 3.67 -1.91
N PRO A 101 -13.58 2.92 -0.78
CA PRO A 101 -12.39 2.30 -0.19
C PRO A 101 -11.66 1.32 -1.11
N GLU A 102 -12.32 0.80 -2.13
CA GLU A 102 -11.78 -0.11 -3.13
C GLU A 102 -10.55 0.47 -3.86
N ALA A 103 -10.41 1.81 -3.91
CA ALA A 103 -9.24 2.48 -4.46
C ALA A 103 -7.93 2.09 -3.75
N ASP A 104 -7.94 1.80 -2.45
CA ASP A 104 -6.75 1.31 -1.73
C ASP A 104 -6.38 -0.12 -2.16
N VAL A 105 -7.37 -0.93 -2.55
CA VAL A 105 -7.18 -2.31 -3.03
C VAL A 105 -6.56 -2.30 -4.43
N TRP A 106 -7.02 -1.40 -5.31
CA TRP A 106 -6.38 -1.16 -6.61
C TRP A 106 -4.88 -0.89 -6.44
N THR A 107 -4.56 0.06 -5.56
CA THR A 107 -3.18 0.45 -5.31
C THR A 107 -2.32 -0.71 -4.80
N ALA A 108 -2.85 -1.54 -3.89
CA ALA A 108 -2.16 -2.74 -3.44
C ALA A 108 -1.87 -3.73 -4.60
N GLY A 109 -2.77 -3.81 -5.58
CA GLY A 109 -2.60 -4.57 -6.81
C GLY A 109 -1.49 -4.01 -7.72
N VAL A 110 -1.43 -2.69 -7.88
CA VAL A 110 -0.35 -2.02 -8.63
C VAL A 110 1.01 -2.31 -8.00
N ILE A 111 1.11 -2.21 -6.67
CA ILE A 111 2.36 -2.52 -5.96
C ILE A 111 2.73 -4.00 -6.17
N LEU A 112 1.78 -4.93 -6.05
CA LEU A 112 2.03 -6.35 -6.31
C LEU A 112 2.52 -6.60 -7.74
N TYR A 113 1.95 -5.93 -8.74
CA TYR A 113 2.41 -6.04 -10.12
C TYR A 113 3.90 -5.67 -10.24
N ILE A 114 4.29 -4.52 -9.67
CA ILE A 114 5.68 -4.06 -9.70
C ILE A 114 6.61 -5.05 -8.99
N LEU A 115 6.18 -5.62 -7.86
CA LEU A 115 6.95 -6.63 -7.11
C LEU A 115 7.24 -7.89 -7.94
N LEU A 116 6.35 -8.26 -8.85
CA LEU A 116 6.45 -9.49 -9.64
C LEU A 116 7.15 -9.29 -10.98
N SER A 117 6.93 -8.15 -11.64
CA SER A 117 7.51 -7.90 -12.97
C SER A 117 8.91 -7.31 -12.92
N GLY A 118 9.25 -6.59 -11.84
CA GLY A 118 10.27 -5.55 -11.93
C GLY A 118 9.84 -4.46 -12.93
N VAL A 119 10.47 -3.28 -12.86
CA VAL A 119 10.32 -2.28 -13.93
C VAL A 119 11.46 -2.47 -14.92
#